data_AF-A1Y294-F1
#
_entry.id   AF-A1Y294-F1
#
_cell.length_a   1.000
_cell.length_b   1.000
_cell.length_c   1.000
_cell.angle_alpha   90.00
_cell.angle_beta   90.00
_cell.angle_gamma   90.00
#
_symmetry.space_group_name_H-M   'P 1'
#
loop_
_entity.id
_entity.type
_entity.pdbx_description
1 polymer ?
#
loop_
_entity_poly.entity_id
_entity_poly.type
_entity_poly.pdbx_seq_one_letter_code
_entity_poly.pdbx_strand_id
1 'polypeptide(L)'
;LNLLGLLGGFVPDAKLGRFRTVAISGSIAALGVTLLTLATSLPSMTPPPCNSRKHETCIQATGSQLALLYAALYTLALGGGGIKSNVSRFGSDLFHPRDPKEEKAMIYFFNRFCFCISSGALLGVRAIF
;
A
#
# COMPACT_ATOMS: atom_id res chain seq x y z
N LEU A 1 8.46 -6.22 1.75
CA LEU A 1 7.93 -5.08 0.96
C LEU A 1 8.82 -4.75 -0.25
N ASN A 2 10.13 -4.53 -0.07
CA ASN A 2 11.03 -4.13 -1.16
C ASN A 2 11.23 -5.19 -2.27
N LEU A 3 11.17 -6.49 -1.94
CA LEU A 3 11.27 -7.58 -2.93
C LEU A 3 10.07 -7.67 -3.89
N LEU A 4 8.84 -7.48 -3.39
CA LEU A 4 7.63 -7.49 -4.22
C LEU A 4 7.56 -6.25 -5.13
N GLY A 5 8.05 -5.09 -4.67
CA GLY A 5 8.19 -3.90 -5.51
C GLY A 5 9.23 -4.07 -6.63
N LEU A 6 10.28 -4.88 -6.40
CA LEU A 6 11.27 -5.27 -7.41
C LEU A 6 10.67 -6.18 -8.48
N LEU A 7 9.92 -7.23 -8.09
CA LEU A 7 9.21 -8.09 -9.05
C LEU A 7 8.10 -7.34 -9.79
N GLY A 8 7.31 -6.53 -9.08
CA GLY A 8 6.28 -5.68 -9.66
C GLY A 8 6.82 -4.54 -10.54
N GLY A 9 8.10 -4.19 -10.42
CA GLY A 9 8.83 -3.27 -11.29
C GLY A 9 9.52 -3.95 -12.48
N PHE A 10 9.82 -5.25 -12.40
CA PHE A 10 10.48 -6.01 -13.49
C PHE A 10 9.49 -6.54 -14.54
N VAL A 11 8.30 -6.98 -14.10
CA VAL A 11 7.21 -7.42 -15.00
C VAL A 11 6.70 -6.32 -15.97
N PRO A 12 6.55 -5.03 -15.58
CA PRO A 12 6.01 -4.01 -16.47
C PRO A 12 6.95 -3.53 -17.58
N ASP A 13 8.28 -3.61 -17.40
CA ASP A 13 9.26 -3.20 -18.41
C ASP A 13 9.21 -4.07 -19.68
N ALA A 14 8.61 -5.26 -19.59
CA ALA A 14 8.62 -6.21 -20.70
C ALA A 14 7.46 -6.06 -21.71
N LYS A 15 6.30 -5.45 -21.39
CA LYS A 15 5.14 -5.43 -22.33
C LYS A 15 3.95 -4.49 -22.05
N LEU A 16 3.78 -3.92 -20.85
CA LEU A 16 2.60 -3.12 -20.48
C LEU A 16 3.04 -1.72 -20.05
N GLY A 17 2.83 -0.71 -20.89
CA GLY A 17 3.32 0.65 -20.67
C GLY A 17 3.12 1.21 -19.24
N ARG A 18 4.05 2.07 -18.80
CA ARG A 18 4.22 2.59 -17.43
C ARG A 18 2.94 2.99 -16.70
N PHE A 19 1.98 3.63 -17.39
CA PHE A 19 0.67 4.01 -16.82
C PHE A 19 -0.20 2.80 -16.43
N ARG A 20 -0.21 1.75 -17.26
CA ARG A 20 -1.02 0.54 -17.00
C ARG A 20 -0.54 -0.18 -15.75
N THR A 21 0.76 -0.21 -15.50
CA THR A 21 1.36 -0.79 -14.30
C THR A 21 0.91 -0.09 -13.03
N VAL A 22 0.93 1.25 -13.04
CA VAL A 22 0.47 2.04 -11.89
C VAL A 22 -1.02 1.79 -11.66
N ALA A 23 -1.83 1.82 -12.72
CA ALA A 23 -3.27 1.53 -12.62
C ALA A 23 -3.57 0.12 -12.09
N ILE A 24 -2.87 -0.90 -12.59
CA ILE A 24 -3.04 -2.29 -12.14
C ILE A 24 -2.60 -2.43 -10.67
N SER A 25 -1.43 -1.91 -10.29
CA SER A 25 -0.97 -1.95 -8.90
C SER A 25 -1.91 -1.21 -7.94
N GLY A 26 -2.50 -0.09 -8.40
CA GLY A 26 -3.55 0.65 -7.71
C GLY A 26 -4.80 -0.20 -7.45
N SER A 27 -5.29 -0.88 -8.50
CA SER A 27 -6.47 -1.76 -8.37
C SER A 27 -6.21 -2.94 -7.43
N ILE A 28 -5.01 -3.54 -7.47
CA ILE A 28 -4.63 -4.63 -6.56
C ILE A 28 -4.55 -4.14 -5.12
N ALA A 29 -3.99 -2.94 -4.88
CA ALA A 29 -3.94 -2.36 -3.55
C ALA A 29 -5.35 -2.08 -3.00
N ALA A 30 -6.24 -1.53 -3.83
CA ALA A 30 -7.63 -1.31 -3.46
C ALA A 30 -8.33 -2.61 -3.06
N LEU A 31 -8.18 -3.67 -3.87
CA LEU A 31 -8.71 -5.00 -3.54
C LEU A 31 -8.14 -5.55 -2.22
N GLY A 32 -6.84 -5.38 -1.98
CA GLY A 32 -6.20 -5.80 -0.73
C GLY A 32 -6.78 -5.09 0.50
N VAL A 33 -7.01 -3.77 0.42
CA VAL A 33 -7.67 -3.01 1.50
C VAL A 33 -9.11 -3.48 1.68
N THR A 34 -9.87 -3.63 0.59
CA THR A 34 -11.27 -4.10 0.66
C THR A 34 -11.38 -5.47 1.31
N LEU A 35 -10.54 -6.42 0.94
CA LEU A 35 -10.49 -7.75 1.56
C LEU A 35 -10.17 -7.66 3.05
N LEU A 36 -9.21 -6.81 3.43
CA LEU A 36 -8.85 -6.60 4.83
C LEU A 36 -10.02 -5.99 5.62
N THR A 37 -10.70 -4.99 5.06
CA THR A 37 -11.90 -4.40 5.66
C THR A 37 -12.98 -5.45 5.86
N LEU A 38 -13.32 -6.24 4.83
CA LEU A 38 -14.31 -7.32 4.96
C LEU A 38 -13.93 -8.34 6.04
N ALA A 39 -12.65 -8.73 6.13
CA ALA A 39 -12.17 -9.65 7.14
C ALA A 39 -12.37 -9.10 8.57
N THR A 40 -12.23 -7.79 8.76
CA THR A 40 -12.40 -7.12 10.06
C THR A 40 -13.83 -6.69 10.38
N SER A 41 -14.66 -6.39 9.37
CA SER A 41 -16.03 -5.88 9.57
C SER A 41 -17.05 -7.00 9.76
N LEU A 42 -16.77 -8.22 9.29
CA LEU A 42 -17.66 -9.36 9.46
C LEU A 42 -17.41 -10.04 10.82
N PRO A 43 -18.35 -9.98 11.77
CA PRO A 43 -18.19 -10.61 13.09
C PRO A 43 -18.12 -12.14 13.04
N SER A 44 -18.45 -12.74 11.89
CA SER A 44 -18.29 -14.18 11.63
C SER A 44 -16.85 -14.56 11.22
N MET A 45 -16.08 -13.60 10.70
CA MET A 45 -14.69 -13.78 10.25
C MET A 45 -13.65 -13.29 11.27
N THR A 46 -14.10 -12.64 12.35
CA THR A 46 -13.25 -12.16 13.44
C THR A 46 -13.53 -12.97 14.71
N PRO A 47 -12.50 -13.39 15.47
CA PRO A 47 -12.72 -14.00 16.77
C PRO A 47 -13.39 -13.00 17.73
N PRO A 48 -14.23 -13.49 18.67
CA PRO A 48 -14.89 -12.61 19.62
C PRO A 48 -13.87 -11.79 20.42
N PRO A 49 -14.18 -10.53 20.75
CA PRO A 49 -13.26 -9.66 21.47
C PRO A 49 -12.94 -10.27 22.83
N CYS A 50 -11.72 -10.76 22.99
CA CYS A 50 -11.23 -11.27 24.27
C CYS A 50 -10.25 -10.28 24.89
N ASN A 51 -10.25 -10.16 26.21
CA ASN A 51 -9.32 -9.29 26.90
C ASN A 51 -8.23 -10.14 27.57
N SER A 52 -7.11 -10.36 26.88
CA SER A 52 -5.98 -11.14 27.42
C SER A 52 -5.43 -10.57 28.73
N ARG A 53 -5.73 -9.30 29.07
CA ARG A 53 -5.36 -8.70 30.37
C ARG A 53 -6.18 -9.21 31.56
N LYS A 54 -7.35 -9.82 31.32
CA LYS A 54 -8.23 -10.34 32.38
C LYS A 54 -8.06 -11.83 32.67
N HIS A 55 -7.03 -12.48 32.12
CA HIS A 55 -6.82 -13.93 32.29
C HIS A 55 -7.97 -14.79 31.72
N GLU A 56 -8.69 -14.28 30.71
CA GLU A 56 -9.70 -15.04 29.97
C GLU A 56 -9.02 -15.89 28.87
N THR A 57 -9.47 -17.13 28.72
CA THR A 57 -9.03 -18.01 27.62
C THR A 57 -9.60 -17.51 26.29
N CYS A 58 -8.77 -16.79 25.54
CA CYS A 58 -9.09 -16.31 24.20
C CYS A 58 -9.20 -17.47 23.21
N ILE A 59 -10.27 -17.47 22.41
CA ILE A 59 -10.42 -18.41 21.29
C ILE A 59 -9.47 -17.96 20.17
N GLN A 60 -8.56 -18.84 19.76
CA GLN A 60 -7.67 -18.54 18.63
C GLN A 60 -8.45 -18.46 17.31
N ALA A 61 -7.98 -17.62 16.39
CA ALA A 61 -8.56 -17.48 15.07
C ALA A 61 -8.54 -18.82 14.33
N THR A 62 -9.66 -19.15 13.68
CA THR A 62 -9.78 -20.37 12.87
C THR A 62 -8.81 -20.31 11.68
N GLY A 63 -8.30 -21.46 11.21
CA GLY A 63 -7.36 -21.52 10.08
C GLY A 63 -7.86 -20.79 8.82
N SER A 64 -9.17 -20.78 8.57
CA SER A 64 -9.80 -20.04 7.46
C SER A 64 -9.75 -18.52 7.63
N GLN A 65 -9.94 -18.01 8.86
CA GLN A 65 -9.84 -16.59 9.18
C GLN A 65 -8.39 -16.10 9.00
N LEU A 66 -7.43 -16.92 9.42
CA LEU A 66 -6.01 -16.65 9.26
C LEU A 66 -5.59 -16.65 7.78
N ALA A 67 -6.11 -17.59 6.98
CA ALA A 67 -5.84 -17.67 5.55
C ALA A 67 -6.36 -16.43 4.79
N LEU A 68 -7.58 -15.97 5.11
CA LEU A 68 -8.16 -14.76 4.52
C LEU A 68 -7.34 -13.51 4.89
N LEU A 69 -6.93 -13.41 6.16
CA LEU A 69 -6.08 -12.32 6.64
C LEU A 69 -4.74 -12.28 5.90
N TYR A 70 -4.08 -13.43 5.76
CA TYR A 70 -2.82 -13.50 5.01
C TYR A 70 -3.02 -13.17 3.54
N ALA A 71 -4.08 -13.68 2.90
CA ALA A 71 -4.38 -13.35 1.51
C ALA A 71 -4.58 -11.84 1.31
N ALA A 72 -5.33 -11.18 2.20
CA ALA A 72 -5.53 -9.73 2.17
C ALA A 72 -4.21 -8.97 2.36
N LEU A 73 -3.40 -9.36 3.35
CA LEU A 73 -2.10 -8.73 3.64
C LEU A 73 -1.10 -8.90 2.47
N TYR A 74 -1.02 -10.08 1.87
CA TYR A 74 -0.15 -10.32 0.72
C TYR A 74 -0.60 -9.52 -0.51
N THR A 75 -1.91 -9.48 -0.77
CA THR A 75 -2.48 -8.70 -1.88
C THR A 75 -2.21 -7.20 -1.69
N LEU A 76 -2.42 -6.68 -0.48
CA LEU A 76 -2.13 -5.30 -0.13
C LEU A 76 -0.63 -4.98 -0.24
N ALA A 77 0.23 -5.86 0.26
CA ALA A 77 1.68 -5.70 0.15
C ALA A 77 2.17 -5.70 -1.30
N LEU A 78 1.53 -6.49 -2.17
CA LEU A 78 1.83 -6.56 -3.60
C LEU A 78 1.41 -5.27 -4.32
N GLY A 79 0.17 -4.81 -4.11
CA GLY A 79 -0.32 -3.57 -4.69
C GLY A 79 0.44 -2.34 -4.18
N GLY A 80 0.61 -2.21 -2.87
CA GLY A 80 1.31 -1.10 -2.23
C GLY A 80 2.80 -1.02 -2.64
N GLY A 81 3.46 -2.17 -2.79
CA GLY A 81 4.83 -2.24 -3.30
C GLY A 81 4.96 -1.71 -4.72
N GLY A 82 4.01 -2.05 -5.61
CA GLY A 82 3.99 -1.61 -7.00
C GLY A 82 3.69 -0.12 -7.20
N ILE A 83 2.85 0.47 -6.34
CA ILE A 83 2.58 1.92 -6.37
C ILE A 83 3.83 2.68 -5.96
N LYS A 84 4.47 2.28 -4.85
CA LYS A 84 5.63 3.00 -4.28
C LYS A 84 6.83 3.02 -5.23
N SER A 85 7.08 1.93 -5.96
CA SER A 85 8.21 1.85 -6.90
C SER A 85 8.01 2.68 -8.17
N ASN A 86 6.78 2.82 -8.65
CA ASN A 86 6.50 3.43 -9.95
C ASN A 86 6.03 4.90 -9.86
N VAL A 87 5.44 5.33 -8.74
CA VAL A 87 4.86 6.67 -8.59
C VAL A 87 5.89 7.79 -8.80
N SER A 88 7.09 7.64 -8.25
CA SER A 88 8.15 8.65 -8.38
C SER A 88 8.65 8.75 -9.81
N ARG A 89 8.76 7.61 -10.52
CA ARG A 89 9.22 7.57 -11.90
C ARG A 89 8.17 8.14 -12.86
N PHE A 90 6.90 7.84 -12.61
CA PHE A 90 5.78 8.43 -13.34
C PHE A 90 5.72 9.94 -13.12
N GLY A 91 5.91 10.41 -11.88
CA GLY A 91 5.94 11.83 -11.55
C GLY A 91 7.10 12.57 -12.23
N SER A 92 8.29 11.97 -12.32
CA SER A 92 9.43 12.57 -13.03
C SER A 92 9.25 12.57 -14.54
N ASP A 93 8.56 11.59 -15.12
CA ASP A 93 8.28 11.52 -16.57
C ASP A 93 7.36 12.68 -17.06
N LEU A 94 6.67 13.38 -16.14
CA LEU A 94 5.81 14.52 -16.47
C LEU A 94 6.57 15.83 -16.68
N PHE A 95 7.85 15.93 -16.26
CA PHE A 95 8.65 17.15 -16.33
C PHE A 95 9.85 16.96 -17.27
N HIS A 96 10.07 17.91 -18.18
CA HIS A 96 11.25 17.84 -19.05
C HIS A 96 12.51 18.35 -18.34
N PRO A 97 13.60 17.57 -18.32
CA PRO A 97 14.84 17.97 -17.66
C PRO A 97 15.64 19.04 -18.43
N ARG A 98 15.22 19.40 -19.65
CA ARG A 98 15.90 20.39 -20.49
C ARG A 98 15.36 21.80 -20.31
N ASP A 99 14.22 21.94 -19.62
CA ASP A 99 13.57 23.21 -19.37
C ASP A 99 13.80 23.64 -17.91
N PRO A 100 14.61 24.70 -17.65
CA PRO A 100 14.99 25.09 -16.29
C PRO A 100 13.81 25.57 -15.43
N LYS A 101 12.68 25.92 -16.07
CA LYS A 101 11.42 26.22 -15.38
C LYS A 101 10.73 24.95 -14.90
N GLU A 102 10.70 23.91 -15.74
CA GLU A 102 10.08 22.62 -15.41
C GLU A 102 10.91 21.84 -14.38
N GLU A 103 12.25 21.94 -14.44
CA GLU A 103 13.13 21.35 -13.43
C GLU A 103 12.86 21.90 -12.02
N LYS A 104 12.74 23.23 -11.89
CA LYS A 104 12.38 23.87 -10.61
C LYS A 104 10.99 23.46 -10.13
N ALA A 105 10.03 23.33 -11.05
CA ALA A 105 8.69 22.85 -10.72
C ALA A 105 8.69 21.38 -10.24
N MET A 106 9.51 20.52 -10.85
CA MET A 106 9.71 19.13 -10.43
C MET A 106 10.25 19.05 -9.00
N ILE A 107 11.29 19.81 -8.67
CA ILE A 107 11.87 19.83 -7.32
C ILE A 107 10.84 20.31 -6.30
N TYR A 108 10.08 21.37 -6.62
CA TYR A 108 9.02 21.88 -5.75
C TYR A 108 7.93 20.82 -5.51
N PHE A 109 7.50 20.13 -6.56
CA PHE A 109 6.52 19.04 -6.49
C PHE A 109 7.00 17.91 -5.56
N PHE A 110 8.22 17.40 -5.76
CA PHE A 110 8.75 16.31 -4.93
C PHE A 110 8.98 16.74 -3.48
N ASN A 111 9.43 17.98 -3.24
CA ASN A 111 9.59 18.49 -1.89
C ASN A 111 8.23 18.55 -1.15
N ARG A 112 7.19 19.06 -1.82
CA ARG A 112 5.83 19.08 -1.27
C ARG A 112 5.27 17.67 -1.07
N PHE A 113 5.52 16.77 -1.99
CA PHE A 113 5.10 15.37 -1.91
C PHE A 113 5.72 14.66 -0.69
N CYS A 114 7.03 14.78 -0.48
CA CYS A 114 7.73 14.21 0.68
C CYS A 114 7.23 14.81 2.00
N PHE A 115 6.93 16.10 2.03
CA PHE A 115 6.33 16.76 3.19
C PHE A 115 4.97 16.15 3.54
N CYS A 116 4.07 15.98 2.56
CA CYS A 116 2.76 15.37 2.76
C CYS A 116 2.84 13.90 3.22
N ILE A 117 3.78 13.11 2.70
CA ILE A 117 3.99 11.73 3.17
C ILE A 117 4.45 11.72 4.63
N SER A 118 5.39 12.60 4.97
CA SER A 118 5.96 12.66 6.32
C SER A 118 4.91 13.11 7.34
N SER A 119 4.11 14.12 7.02
CA SER A 119 3.02 14.57 7.88
C SER A 119 1.91 13.52 8.01
N GLY A 120 1.55 12.84 6.91
CA GLY A 120 0.61 11.73 6.92
C GLY A 120 1.06 10.57 7.80
N ALA A 121 2.35 10.19 7.73
CA ALA A 121 2.92 9.15 8.58
C ALA A 121 2.88 9.53 10.07
N LEU A 122 3.20 10.79 10.40
CA LEU A 122 3.10 11.31 11.77
C LEU A 122 1.67 11.23 12.30
N LEU A 123 0.68 11.67 11.51
CA LEU A 123 -0.74 11.61 11.88
C LEU A 123 -1.23 10.17 12.03
N GLY A 124 -0.80 9.27 11.15
CA GLY A 124 -1.17 7.85 11.19
C GLY A 124 -0.72 7.16 12.48
N VAL A 125 0.52 7.37 12.89
CA VAL A 125 1.04 6.82 14.17
C VAL A 125 0.30 7.40 15.36
N ARG A 126 -0.04 8.70 15.32
CA ARG A 126 -0.79 9.38 16.38
C ARG A 126 -2.25 8.94 16.50
N ALA A 127 -2.88 8.48 15.42
CA ALA A 127 -4.26 8.00 15.46
C ALA A 127 -4.39 6.58 16.05
N ILE A 128 -3.29 5.82 16.05
CA ILE A 128 -3.23 4.42 16.52
C ILE A 128 -2.87 4.32 18.01
N PHE A 129 -2.35 5.41 18.61
CA PHE A 129 -1.90 5.47 20.00
C PHE A 129 -2.72 6.48 20.80
#